data_AF-A0A969B8G4-F1
#
_entry.id   AF-A0A969B8G4-F1
#
_cell.length_a   1.000
_cell.length_b   1.000
_cell.length_c   1.000
_cell.angle_alpha   90.00
_cell.angle_beta   90.00
_cell.angle_gamma   90.00
#
_symmetry.space_group_name_H-M   'P 1'
#
loop_
_entity.id
_entity.type
_entity.pdbx_description
1 polymer ?
#
loop_
_entity_poly.entity_id
_entity_poly.type
_entity_poly.pdbx_seq_one_letter_code
_entity_poly.pdbx_strand_id
1 'polypeptide(L)'
;MKKILKLLFSFQLMAVLFIVFFLSIAIATFLENDFGTLAAKALVYNAFWFEVLMFIGIVNMVGIIFKHKLYRKEKLSVFTFHLSLVVILIGAAITRYLSWEGVMHIREGESTSHIISEKVYLGVFASDGQHTAFTDKDVMLASRGGSRFSKSIKLATKDTHKKTRLHTQRHKKKLWKTATGLRWLNW
;
A
#
# COMPACT_ATOMS: atom_id res chain seq x y z
N MET A 1 -32.64 9.56 4.89
CA MET A 1 -31.84 8.35 4.55
C MET A 1 -31.94 7.91 3.08
N LYS A 2 -33.13 7.81 2.47
CA LYS A 2 -33.29 7.35 1.07
C LYS A 2 -32.52 8.18 0.01
N LYS A 3 -32.34 9.50 0.22
CA LYS A 3 -31.61 10.39 -0.71
C LYS A 3 -30.10 10.07 -0.78
N ILE A 4 -29.46 9.81 0.35
CA ILE A 4 -28.02 9.51 0.43
C ILE A 4 -27.72 8.16 -0.23
N LEU A 5 -28.52 7.13 0.05
CA LEU A 5 -28.40 5.82 -0.62
C LEU A 5 -28.64 5.94 -2.13
N LYS A 6 -29.58 6.81 -2.56
CA LYS A 6 -29.84 7.05 -3.99
C LYS A 6 -28.64 7.69 -4.68
N LEU A 7 -27.97 8.65 -4.01
CA LEU A 7 -26.74 9.29 -4.48
C LEU A 7 -25.56 8.31 -4.49
N LEU A 8 -25.37 7.56 -3.40
CA LEU A 8 -24.31 6.57 -3.25
C LEU A 8 -24.36 5.48 -4.30
N PHE A 9 -25.56 5.13 -4.80
CA PHE A 9 -25.75 4.12 -5.85
C PHE A 9 -26.22 4.75 -7.18
N SER A 10 -25.63 5.89 -7.56
CA SER A 10 -25.87 6.57 -8.83
C SER A 10 -24.71 6.38 -9.80
N PHE A 11 -25.02 6.26 -11.10
CA PHE A 11 -24.03 6.27 -12.19
C PHE A 11 -23.28 7.60 -12.27
N GLN A 12 -23.90 8.72 -11.86
CA GLN A 12 -23.26 10.04 -11.83
C GLN A 12 -22.11 10.06 -10.81
N LEU A 13 -22.34 9.49 -9.63
CA LEU A 13 -21.30 9.37 -8.61
C LEU A 13 -20.17 8.46 -9.09
N MET A 14 -20.50 7.35 -9.77
CA MET A 14 -19.51 6.45 -10.37
C MET A 14 -18.57 7.20 -11.33
N ALA A 15 -19.13 8.00 -12.24
CA ALA A 15 -18.34 8.79 -13.19
C ALA A 15 -17.41 9.78 -12.48
N VAL A 16 -17.92 10.48 -11.45
CA VAL A 16 -17.09 11.40 -10.64
C VAL A 16 -15.96 10.65 -9.94
N LEU A 17 -16.25 9.50 -9.32
CA LEU A 17 -15.24 8.67 -8.66
C LEU A 17 -14.15 8.22 -9.64
N PHE A 18 -14.51 7.81 -10.86
CA PHE A 18 -13.54 7.44 -11.88
C PHE A 18 -12.68 8.62 -12.35
N ILE A 19 -13.27 9.80 -12.55
CA ILE A 19 -12.51 11.01 -12.91
C ILE A 19 -11.48 11.33 -11.84
N VAL A 20 -11.88 11.33 -10.56
CA VAL A 20 -10.97 11.59 -9.45
C VAL A 20 -9.89 10.50 -9.37
N PHE A 21 -10.24 9.22 -9.58
CA PHE A 21 -9.30 8.12 -9.63
C PHE A 21 -8.24 8.30 -10.73
N PHE A 22 -8.66 8.57 -11.96
CA PHE A 22 -7.74 8.76 -13.09
C PHE A 22 -6.86 10.00 -12.93
N LEU A 23 -7.42 11.12 -12.45
CA LEU A 23 -6.64 12.32 -12.13
C LEU A 23 -5.61 12.04 -11.04
N SER A 24 -5.97 11.26 -10.02
CA SER A 24 -5.06 10.88 -8.94
C SER A 24 -3.86 10.09 -9.47
N ILE A 25 -4.10 9.13 -10.36
CA ILE A 25 -3.02 8.33 -10.98
C ILE A 25 -2.17 9.19 -11.91
N ALA A 26 -2.80 10.05 -12.73
CA ALA A 26 -2.07 10.97 -13.59
C ALA A 26 -1.14 11.90 -12.80
N ILE A 27 -1.64 12.47 -11.69
CA ILE A 27 -0.84 13.30 -10.78
C ILE A 27 0.26 12.46 -10.12
N ALA A 28 -0.02 11.21 -9.73
CA ALA A 28 0.96 10.32 -9.14
C ALA A 28 2.14 10.05 -10.10
N THR A 29 1.88 9.93 -11.41
CA THR A 29 2.94 9.77 -12.43
C THR A 29 3.90 10.96 -12.46
N PHE A 30 3.37 12.20 -12.45
CA PHE A 30 4.22 13.39 -12.39
C PHE A 30 4.96 13.49 -11.05
N LEU A 31 4.27 13.17 -9.96
CA LEU A 31 4.88 13.18 -8.63
C LEU A 31 6.01 12.15 -8.51
N GLU A 32 5.88 11.01 -9.17
CA GLU A 32 6.93 10.00 -9.25
C GLU A 32 8.14 10.49 -10.06
N ASN A 33 7.90 11.17 -11.18
CA ASN A 33 8.97 11.77 -11.99
C ASN A 33 9.77 12.83 -11.21
N ASP A 34 9.09 13.69 -10.45
CA ASP A 34 9.72 14.86 -9.84
C ASP A 34 10.29 14.57 -8.44
N PHE A 35 9.66 13.68 -7.67
CA PHE A 35 10.00 13.41 -6.26
C PHE A 35 10.36 11.95 -5.98
N GLY A 36 10.33 11.10 -7.00
CA GLY A 36 10.65 9.69 -6.91
C GLY A 36 9.47 8.80 -6.46
N THR A 37 9.61 7.51 -6.73
CA THR A 37 8.59 6.47 -6.48
C THR A 37 8.11 6.43 -5.01
N LEU A 38 9.01 6.64 -4.04
CA LEU A 38 8.65 6.65 -2.61
C LEU A 38 7.69 7.79 -2.25
N ALA A 39 7.88 8.97 -2.84
CA ALA A 39 7.02 10.12 -2.59
C ALA A 39 5.63 9.92 -3.20
N ALA A 40 5.56 9.43 -4.44
CA ALA A 40 4.30 9.09 -5.11
C ALA A 40 3.50 8.03 -4.34
N LYS A 41 4.19 6.99 -3.86
CA LYS A 41 3.60 5.97 -2.99
C LYS A 41 3.04 6.57 -1.70
N ALA A 42 3.80 7.39 -0.98
CA ALA A 42 3.33 7.93 0.29
C ALA A 42 2.14 8.90 0.15
N LEU A 43 2.12 9.71 -0.90
CA LEU A 43 1.14 10.80 -1.07
C LEU A 43 -0.14 10.36 -1.78
N VAL A 44 -0.05 9.41 -2.71
CA VAL A 44 -1.19 8.94 -3.49
C VAL A 44 -1.44 7.46 -3.22
N TYR A 45 -0.55 6.57 -3.67
CA TYR A 45 -0.88 5.15 -3.72
C TYR A 45 -1.21 4.58 -2.34
N ASN A 46 -0.40 4.83 -1.32
CA ASN A 46 -0.57 4.38 0.07
C ASN A 46 -1.30 5.36 0.97
N ALA A 47 -1.82 6.45 0.42
CA ALA A 47 -2.55 7.41 1.22
C ALA A 47 -3.95 6.90 1.59
N PHE A 48 -4.40 7.24 2.80
CA PHE A 48 -5.70 6.82 3.32
C PHE A 48 -6.87 7.36 2.48
N TRP A 49 -6.76 8.58 1.94
CA TRP A 49 -7.81 9.17 1.11
C TRP A 49 -8.04 8.40 -0.19
N PHE A 50 -6.97 7.88 -0.80
CA PHE A 50 -7.03 7.10 -2.04
C PHE A 50 -7.64 5.72 -1.79
N GLU A 51 -7.34 5.14 -0.64
CA GLU A 51 -7.97 3.90 -0.16
C GLU A 51 -9.49 4.06 0.05
N VAL A 52 -9.89 5.15 0.71
CA VAL A 52 -11.31 5.50 0.89
C VAL A 52 -11.99 5.73 -0.46
N LEU A 53 -11.34 6.41 -1.41
CA LEU A 53 -11.85 6.60 -2.76
C LEU A 53 -12.13 5.25 -3.45
N MET A 54 -11.16 4.33 -3.44
CA MET A 54 -11.33 3.00 -4.03
C MET A 54 -12.43 2.20 -3.33
N PHE A 55 -12.49 2.25 -1.99
CA PHE A 55 -13.51 1.56 -1.21
C PHE A 55 -14.93 2.07 -1.54
N ILE A 56 -15.11 3.39 -1.59
CA ILE A 56 -16.39 4.00 -2.01
C ILE A 56 -16.73 3.60 -3.44
N GLY A 57 -15.72 3.53 -4.34
CA GLY A 57 -15.87 3.02 -5.71
C GLY A 57 -16.44 1.60 -5.75
N ILE A 58 -15.85 0.66 -5.01
CA ILE A 58 -16.34 -0.72 -4.93
C ILE A 58 -17.79 -0.76 -4.43
N VAL A 59 -18.09 -0.06 -3.32
CA VAL A 59 -19.44 -0.03 -2.73
C VAL A 59 -20.47 0.57 -3.71
N ASN A 60 -20.11 1.66 -4.40
CA ASN A 60 -20.95 2.29 -5.41
C ASN A 60 -21.26 1.31 -6.55
N MET A 61 -20.24 0.64 -7.11
CA MET A 61 -20.41 -0.28 -8.24
C MET A 61 -21.21 -1.53 -7.88
N VAL A 62 -20.94 -2.13 -6.72
CA VAL A 62 -21.72 -3.25 -6.19
C VAL A 62 -23.19 -2.83 -6.01
N GLY A 63 -23.43 -1.65 -5.43
CA GLY A 63 -24.78 -1.12 -5.29
C GLY A 63 -25.49 -0.83 -6.62
N ILE A 64 -24.77 -0.36 -7.64
CA ILE A 64 -25.31 -0.16 -8.99
C ILE A 64 -25.78 -1.49 -9.59
N ILE A 65 -25.00 -2.56 -9.45
CA ILE A 65 -25.33 -3.92 -9.93
C ILE A 65 -26.65 -4.40 -9.34
N PHE A 66 -26.83 -4.29 -8.03
CA PHE A 66 -28.04 -4.74 -7.35
C PHE A 66 -29.24 -3.82 -7.64
N LYS A 67 -29.06 -2.50 -7.56
CA LYS A 67 -30.14 -1.51 -7.74
C LYS A 67 -30.74 -1.55 -9.14
N HIS A 68 -29.91 -1.72 -10.17
CA HIS A 68 -30.37 -1.75 -11.57
C HIS A 68 -30.60 -3.17 -12.09
N LYS A 69 -30.46 -4.19 -11.23
CA LYS A 69 -30.62 -5.62 -11.54
C LYS A 69 -29.86 -6.00 -12.81
N LEU A 70 -28.58 -5.64 -12.87
CA LEU A 70 -27.74 -5.84 -14.06
C LEU A 70 -27.53 -7.32 -14.40
N TYR A 71 -27.78 -8.23 -13.45
CA TYR A 71 -27.75 -9.69 -13.63
C TYR A 71 -28.85 -10.25 -14.55
N ARG A 72 -29.70 -9.41 -15.15
CA ARG A 72 -30.69 -9.83 -16.16
C ARG A 72 -29.99 -10.17 -17.48
N LYS A 73 -30.46 -11.21 -18.18
CA LYS A 73 -29.89 -11.71 -19.46
C LYS A 73 -29.69 -10.60 -20.51
N GLU A 74 -30.63 -9.67 -20.61
CA GLU A 74 -30.60 -8.51 -21.51
C GLU A 74 -29.43 -7.55 -21.26
N LYS A 75 -28.86 -7.56 -20.05
CA LYS A 75 -27.84 -6.60 -19.60
C LYS A 75 -26.51 -7.26 -19.23
N LEU A 76 -26.28 -8.50 -19.69
CA LEU A 76 -25.10 -9.28 -19.34
C LEU A 76 -23.79 -8.58 -19.73
N SER A 77 -23.72 -7.93 -20.90
CA SER A 77 -22.53 -7.19 -21.32
C SER A 77 -22.17 -6.04 -20.39
N VAL A 78 -23.18 -5.32 -19.89
CA VAL A 78 -22.98 -4.23 -18.92
C VAL A 78 -22.62 -4.80 -17.56
N PHE A 79 -23.24 -5.91 -17.17
CA PHE A 79 -22.95 -6.60 -15.92
C PHE A 79 -21.50 -7.10 -15.86
N THR A 80 -21.00 -7.79 -16.89
CA THR A 80 -19.63 -8.30 -16.93
C THR A 80 -18.61 -7.18 -16.90
N PHE A 81 -18.88 -6.06 -17.58
CA PHE A 81 -18.04 -4.86 -17.53
C PHE A 81 -17.95 -4.26 -16.12
N HIS A 82 -19.07 -4.14 -15.40
CA HIS A 82 -19.03 -3.63 -14.03
C HIS A 82 -18.40 -4.64 -13.08
N LEU A 83 -18.64 -5.93 -13.29
CA LEU A 83 -18.07 -7.00 -12.48
C LEU A 83 -16.55 -7.04 -12.62
N SER A 84 -16.00 -6.89 -13.82
CA SER A 84 -14.55 -6.89 -14.03
C SER A 84 -13.87 -5.73 -13.29
N LEU A 85 -14.46 -4.54 -13.30
CA LEU A 85 -13.96 -3.38 -12.56
C LEU A 85 -13.97 -3.63 -11.04
N VAL A 86 -15.02 -4.24 -10.51
CA VAL A 86 -15.08 -4.64 -9.09
C VAL A 86 -13.97 -5.66 -8.77
N VAL A 87 -13.78 -6.67 -9.61
CA VAL A 87 -12.72 -7.68 -9.44
C VAL A 87 -11.32 -7.04 -9.47
N ILE A 88 -11.07 -6.12 -10.40
CA ILE A 88 -9.80 -5.39 -10.49
C ILE A 88 -9.54 -4.58 -9.21
N LEU A 89 -10.53 -3.85 -8.70
CA LEU A 89 -10.39 -3.05 -7.48
C LEU A 89 -10.15 -3.93 -6.24
N ILE A 90 -10.83 -5.08 -6.14
CA ILE A 90 -10.57 -6.06 -5.07
C ILE A 90 -9.15 -6.63 -5.20
N GLY A 91 -8.72 -6.97 -6.40
CA GLY A 91 -7.35 -7.42 -6.67
C GLY A 91 -6.31 -6.37 -6.25
N ALA A 92 -6.56 -5.10 -6.56
CA ALA A 92 -5.70 -3.98 -6.13
C ALA A 92 -5.64 -3.86 -4.59
N ALA A 93 -6.77 -4.04 -3.90
CA ALA A 93 -6.81 -4.05 -2.43
C ALA A 93 -5.99 -5.22 -1.85
N ILE A 94 -6.12 -6.42 -2.42
CA ILE A 94 -5.32 -7.59 -2.00
C ILE A 94 -3.83 -7.30 -2.17
N THR A 95 -3.41 -6.81 -3.33
CA THR A 95 -2.02 -6.42 -3.59
C THR A 95 -1.54 -5.37 -2.59
N ARG A 96 -2.35 -4.36 -2.27
CA ARG A 96 -1.96 -3.35 -1.28
C ARG A 96 -1.67 -3.92 0.10
N TYR A 97 -2.55 -4.79 0.62
CA TYR A 97 -2.44 -5.24 2.02
C TYR A 97 -1.58 -6.48 2.21
N LEU A 98 -1.51 -7.36 1.22
CA LEU A 98 -0.85 -8.66 1.33
C LEU A 98 0.40 -8.78 0.46
N SER A 99 0.66 -7.84 -0.47
CA SER A 99 1.87 -7.91 -1.30
C SER A 99 3.14 -7.58 -0.52
N TRP A 100 4.24 -8.11 -1.03
CA TRP A 100 5.58 -7.73 -0.63
C TRP A 100 6.31 -7.07 -1.80
N GLU A 101 6.70 -5.81 -1.61
CA GLU A 101 7.39 -5.02 -2.62
C GLU A 101 8.90 -4.94 -2.33
N GLY A 102 9.69 -4.97 -3.40
CA GLY A 102 11.13 -4.87 -3.34
C GLY A 102 11.77 -4.71 -4.72
N VAL A 103 13.06 -4.46 -4.72
CA VAL A 103 13.88 -4.27 -5.90
C VAL A 103 14.82 -5.47 -6.06
N MET A 104 14.87 -6.03 -7.26
CA MET A 104 15.78 -7.10 -7.63
C MET A 104 16.76 -6.58 -8.66
N HIS A 105 18.04 -6.48 -8.30
CA HIS A 105 19.09 -6.06 -9.23
C HIS A 105 19.68 -7.31 -9.90
N ILE A 106 19.50 -7.42 -11.22
CA ILE A 106 20.05 -8.50 -12.06
C ILE A 106 21.06 -7.85 -13.03
N ARG A 107 22.25 -8.44 -13.15
CA ARG A 107 23.23 -8.04 -14.18
C ARG A 107 23.06 -8.92 -15.41
N GLU A 108 23.44 -8.39 -16.57
CA GLU A 108 23.40 -9.14 -17.84
C GLU A 108 24.20 -10.45 -17.73
N GLY A 109 23.56 -11.57 -18.06
CA GLY A 109 24.15 -12.92 -17.96
C GLY A 109 24.15 -13.53 -16.55
N GLU A 110 23.74 -12.80 -15.51
CA GLU A 110 23.64 -13.30 -14.13
C GLU A 110 22.20 -13.66 -13.75
N SER A 111 22.05 -14.49 -12.72
CA SER A 111 20.77 -14.73 -12.06
C SER A 111 20.89 -14.47 -10.56
N THR A 112 19.87 -13.84 -9.96
CA THR A 112 19.77 -13.67 -8.51
C THR A 112 18.48 -14.25 -7.99
N SER A 113 18.54 -14.86 -6.81
CA SER A 113 17.39 -15.38 -6.07
C SER A 113 16.97 -14.48 -4.91
N HIS A 114 17.49 -13.25 -4.85
CA HIS A 114 17.28 -12.34 -3.72
C HIS A 114 16.64 -11.02 -4.15
N ILE A 115 15.71 -10.53 -3.32
CA ILE A 115 15.06 -9.23 -3.47
C ILE A 115 15.32 -8.38 -2.22
N ILE A 116 15.56 -7.08 -2.43
CA ILE A 116 15.76 -6.09 -1.36
C ILE A 116 14.44 -5.35 -1.16
N SER A 117 13.90 -5.32 0.06
CA SER A 117 12.65 -4.61 0.32
C SER A 117 12.78 -3.12 0.04
N GLU A 118 11.74 -2.55 -0.57
CA GLU A 118 11.67 -1.11 -0.84
C GLU A 118 11.28 -0.30 0.42
N LYS A 119 10.57 -0.94 1.35
CA LYS A 119 10.19 -0.35 2.64
C LYS A 119 11.45 -0.11 3.48
N VAL A 120 11.56 1.11 4.03
CA VAL A 120 12.61 1.45 5.00
C VAL A 120 12.09 1.16 6.40
N TYR A 121 12.80 0.32 7.14
CA TYR A 121 12.50 0.02 8.52
C TYR A 121 13.39 0.92 9.39
N LEU A 122 12.75 1.71 10.25
CA LEU A 122 13.44 2.53 11.25
C LEU A 122 13.55 1.69 12.53
N GLY A 123 14.69 1.02 12.68
CA GLY A 123 15.03 0.30 13.90
C GLY A 123 15.55 1.29 14.94
N VAL A 124 14.87 1.41 16.08
CA VAL A 124 15.40 2.17 17.23
C VAL A 124 16.17 1.20 18.11
N PHE A 125 17.50 1.28 18.05
CA PHE A 125 18.38 0.51 18.91
C PHE A 125 18.59 1.28 20.22
N ALA A 126 17.98 0.82 21.30
CA ALA A 126 18.35 1.24 22.66
C ALA A 126 19.19 0.11 23.27
N SER A 127 20.50 0.33 23.37
CA SER A 127 21.44 -0.58 24.05
C SER A 127 21.80 0.00 25.41
N ASP A 128 21.56 -0.80 26.46
CA ASP A 128 21.97 -0.52 27.83
C ASP A 128 22.83 -1.67 28.37
N GLY A 129 23.89 -2.04 27.66
CA GLY A 129 24.92 -2.98 28.12
C GLY A 129 24.51 -4.46 28.36
N GLN A 130 23.25 -4.77 28.67
CA GLN A 130 22.78 -6.13 29.02
C GLN A 130 21.42 -6.53 28.41
N HIS A 131 20.60 -5.57 27.92
CA HIS A 131 19.34 -5.89 27.24
C HIS A 131 19.17 -5.09 25.95
N THR A 132 18.93 -5.78 24.84
CA THR A 132 18.64 -5.20 23.52
C THR A 132 17.15 -5.33 23.23
N ALA A 133 16.42 -4.21 23.22
CA ALA A 133 15.03 -4.18 22.78
C ALA A 133 14.97 -3.67 21.33
N PHE A 134 14.47 -4.53 20.44
CA PHE A 134 14.26 -4.21 19.03
C PHE A 134 12.79 -3.82 18.82
N THR A 135 12.54 -2.66 18.24
CA THR A 135 11.22 -2.29 17.72
C THR A 135 11.41 -1.81 16.30
N ASP A 136 10.97 -2.62 15.34
CA ASP A 136 10.94 -2.26 13.92
C ASP A 136 9.54 -1.77 13.58
N LYS A 137 9.47 -0.61 12.93
CA LYS A 137 8.23 -0.11 12.33
C LYS A 137 8.53 0.34 10.91
N ASP A 138 7.71 -0.11 9.96
CA ASP A 138 7.72 0.37 8.59
C ASP A 138 7.50 1.89 8.60
N VAL A 139 8.48 2.65 8.12
CA VAL A 139 8.31 4.10 7.94
C VAL A 139 8.58 4.42 6.48
N MET A 140 7.54 4.86 5.77
CA MET A 140 7.72 5.48 4.46
C MET A 140 8.32 6.87 4.64
N LEU A 141 9.64 6.98 4.47
CA LEU A 141 10.37 8.25 4.50
C LEU A 141 10.12 9.04 3.22
N ALA A 142 8.99 9.74 3.15
CA ALA A 142 8.73 10.70 2.07
C ALA A 142 9.24 12.09 2.47
N SER A 143 10.07 12.70 1.61
CA SER A 143 10.66 14.05 1.78
C SER A 143 9.64 15.15 2.16
N ARG A 144 8.36 14.97 1.78
CA ARG A 144 7.30 15.98 1.95
C ARG A 144 6.06 15.48 2.71
N GLY A 145 6.18 14.37 3.44
CA GLY A 145 5.12 13.86 4.32
C GLY A 145 5.58 13.96 5.77
N GLY A 146 5.06 14.92 6.53
CA GLY A 146 5.39 15.14 7.94
C GLY A 146 5.00 13.95 8.82
N SER A 147 5.80 12.89 8.79
CA SER A 147 5.70 11.77 9.71
C SER A 147 6.31 12.21 11.04
N ARG A 148 5.51 12.87 11.90
CA ARG A 148 5.87 13.09 13.30
C ARG A 148 5.96 11.73 13.99
N PHE A 149 7.16 11.16 14.02
CA PHE A 149 7.48 10.00 14.83
C PHE A 149 7.58 10.45 16.29
N SER A 150 6.53 10.21 17.06
CA SER A 150 6.57 10.33 18.52
C SER A 150 6.23 8.98 19.13
N LYS A 151 7.27 8.24 19.56
CA LYS A 151 7.12 7.07 20.41
C LYS A 151 8.05 7.26 21.60
N SER A 152 7.46 7.63 22.74
CA SER A 152 8.17 7.75 24.01
C SER A 152 8.51 6.36 24.52
N ILE A 153 9.78 5.98 24.49
CA ILE A 153 10.27 4.79 25.17
C ILE A 153 10.49 5.21 26.63
N LYS A 154 9.65 4.74 27.55
CA LYS A 154 9.93 4.82 28.98
C LYS A 154 11.00 3.78 29.31
N LEU A 155 12.26 4.21 29.27
CA LEU A 155 13.36 3.48 29.91
C LEU A 155 13.30 3.83 31.40
N ALA A 156 13.14 2.82 32.25
CA ALA A 156 13.30 3.00 33.67
C ALA A 156 14.77 3.32 33.96
N THR A 157 14.97 4.45 34.63
CA THR A 157 16.17 4.83 35.41
C THR A 157 17.26 5.65 34.71
N LYS A 158 17.34 6.89 35.22
CA LYS A 158 18.44 7.85 35.41
C LYS A 158 19.50 8.06 34.31
N ASP A 159 19.50 9.31 33.85
CA ASP A 159 20.68 10.16 33.65
C ASP A 159 21.94 9.46 33.15
N THR A 160 22.10 9.42 31.83
CA THR A 160 23.40 9.65 31.19
C THR A 160 23.19 9.81 29.68
N HIS A 161 23.98 10.71 29.09
CA HIS A 161 24.03 11.02 27.65
C HIS A 161 24.02 9.76 26.77
N LYS A 162 22.85 9.33 26.27
CA LYS A 162 22.75 8.21 25.31
C LYS A 162 22.72 8.75 23.88
N LYS A 163 23.81 8.48 23.16
CA LYS A 163 23.97 8.68 21.71
C LYS A 163 22.94 7.81 20.96
N THR A 164 21.78 8.36 20.64
CA THR A 164 20.79 7.67 19.80
C THR A 164 21.32 7.63 18.38
N ARG A 165 21.77 6.45 17.91
CA ARG A 165 22.10 6.24 16.49
C ARG A 165 20.87 5.68 15.80
N LEU A 166 20.24 6.50 14.95
CA LEU A 166 19.21 6.06 14.03
C LEU A 166 19.86 5.17 12.97
N HIS A 167 19.37 3.95 12.82
CA HIS A 167 19.85 3.04 11.79
C HIS A 167 18.67 2.60 10.91
N THR A 168 18.75 2.94 9.63
CA THR A 168 17.78 2.50 8.62
C THR A 168 18.25 1.15 8.07
N GLN A 169 17.46 0.10 8.25
CA GLN A 169 17.74 -1.23 7.73
C GLN A 169 16.69 -1.60 6.68
N ARG A 170 17.10 -2.34 5.63
CA ARG A 170 16.20 -2.88 4.60
C ARG A 170 16.22 -4.40 4.69
N HIS A 171 15.05 -5.02 4.85
CA HIS A 171 14.92 -6.48 4.86
C HIS A 171 15.26 -7.11 3.50
N LYS A 172 15.94 -8.25 3.51
CA LYS A 172 16.23 -9.05 2.32
C LYS A 172 15.38 -10.34 2.34
N LYS A 173 14.92 -10.79 1.17
CA LYS A 173 14.26 -12.11 1.04
C LYS A 173 14.93 -12.95 -0.02
N LYS A 174 15.04 -14.26 0.22
CA LYS A 174 15.58 -15.26 -0.72
C LYS A 174 14.48 -16.19 -1.21
N LEU A 175 14.44 -16.46 -2.52
CA LEU A 175 13.65 -17.52 -3.14
C LEU A 175 14.34 -18.86 -2.98
N TRP A 176 13.59 -19.87 -2.52
CA TRP A 176 14.06 -21.25 -2.50
C TRP A 176 12.98 -22.21 -3.02
N LYS A 177 13.39 -23.38 -3.49
CA LYS A 177 12.52 -24.40 -4.07
C LYS A 177 12.21 -25.47 -3.00
N THR A 178 11.00 -25.46 -2.44
CA THR A 178 10.47 -26.55 -1.59
C THR A 178 9.97 -27.71 -2.44
N ALA A 179 9.78 -28.88 -1.82
CA ALA A 179 9.05 -30.02 -2.39
C ALA A 179 7.60 -29.69 -2.83
N THR A 180 7.06 -28.55 -2.38
CA THR A 180 5.70 -28.08 -2.66
C THR A 180 5.62 -26.79 -3.51
N GLY A 181 6.74 -26.24 -4.00
CA GLY A 181 6.75 -25.04 -4.86
C GLY A 181 7.93 -24.09 -4.60
N LEU A 182 7.85 -22.84 -5.09
CA LEU A 182 8.79 -21.78 -4.69
C LEU A 182 8.26 -21.04 -3.46
N ARG A 183 9.12 -20.80 -2.46
CA ARG A 183 8.77 -20.07 -1.24
C ARG A 183 9.81 -19.00 -0.91
N TRP A 184 9.34 -17.90 -0.33
CA TRP A 184 10.21 -16.82 0.17
C TRP A 184 10.60 -17.06 1.63
N LEU A 185 11.89 -16.89 1.94
CA LEU A 185 12.44 -16.89 3.30
C LEU A 185 12.99 -15.51 3.67
N ASN A 186 12.74 -15.07 4.90
CA ASN A 186 13.23 -13.81 5.45
C ASN A 186 14.64 -14.03 6.02
N TRP A 187 15.57 -13.12 5.72
CA TRP A 187 16.93 -13.08 6.26
C TRP A 187 17.35 -11.64 6.57
#